data_AF-A0A530LYV2-F1
#
_entry.id   AF-A0A530LYV2-F1
#
_cell.length_a   1.000
_cell.length_b   1.000
_cell.length_c   1.000
_cell.angle_alpha   90.00
_cell.angle_beta   90.00
_cell.angle_gamma   90.00
#
_symmetry.space_group_name_H-M   'P 1'
#
loop_
_entity.id
_entity.type
_entity.pdbx_description
1 polymer ?
#
loop_
_entity_poly.entity_id
_entity_poly.type
_entity_poly.pdbx_seq_one_letter_code
_entity_poly.pdbx_strand_id
1 'polypeptide(L)'
;MINLPRDRMDQVVKRFDMLEAQMSAGPAPDAYVRMASEYADIQEMAAKIRALRAAEREQADLEAMLADKGTDAEMRALAEADLPEVKDR
;
A
#
# COMPACT_ATOMS: atom_id res chain seq x y z
N MET A 1 16.11 10.30 -2.44
CA MET A 1 14.73 9.85 -2.16
C MET A 1 14.01 10.98 -1.45
N ILE A 2 12.88 11.45 -1.98
CA ILE A 2 12.02 12.41 -1.26
C ILE A 2 11.37 11.62 -0.11
N ASN A 3 11.78 11.90 1.13
CA ASN A 3 11.17 11.29 2.30
C ASN A 3 9.82 11.98 2.53
N LEU A 4 8.73 11.37 2.06
CA LEU A 4 7.39 11.87 2.33
C LEU A 4 6.97 11.44 3.74
N PRO A 5 6.51 12.34 4.62
CA PRO A 5 6.01 11.96 5.93
C PRO A 5 4.88 10.92 5.81
N ARG A 6 4.85 9.92 6.70
CA ARG A 6 3.80 8.87 6.72
C ARG A 6 2.40 9.45 6.69
N ASP A 7 2.14 10.48 7.49
CA ASP A 7 0.85 11.17 7.53
C ASP A 7 0.43 11.75 6.17
N ARG A 8 1.38 12.22 5.35
CA ARG A 8 1.07 12.71 4.00
C ARG A 8 0.75 11.58 3.04
N MET A 9 1.46 10.46 3.14
CA MET A 9 1.14 9.25 2.38
C MET A 9 -0.26 8.73 2.73
N ASP A 10 -0.63 8.77 4.01
CA ASP A 10 -1.99 8.43 4.47
C ASP A 10 -3.04 9.35 3.87
N GLN A 11 -2.78 10.66 3.83
CA GLN A 11 -3.72 11.61 3.25
C GLN A 11 -3.95 11.36 1.76
N VAL A 12 -2.91 11.03 0.99
CA VAL A 12 -3.03 10.70 -0.44
C VAL A 12 -3.90 9.46 -0.64
N VAL A 13 -3.62 8.37 0.08
CA VAL A 13 -4.40 7.13 -0.04
C VAL A 13 -5.84 7.37 0.39
N LYS A 14 -6.07 8.07 1.51
CA LYS A 14 -7.41 8.42 1.97
C LYS A 14 -8.18 9.25 0.94
N ARG A 15 -7.52 10.21 0.29
CA ARG A 15 -8.15 11.02 -0.76
C ARG A 15 -8.54 10.16 -1.96
N PHE A 16 -7.66 9.26 -2.38
CA PHE A 16 -7.92 8.30 -3.45
C PHE A 16 -9.14 7.43 -3.13
N ASP A 17 -9.18 6.81 -1.95
CA ASP A 17 -10.29 5.96 -1.50
C ASP A 17 -11.63 6.73 -1.46
N MET A 18 -11.59 7.99 -1.00
CA MET A 18 -12.77 8.85 -0.97
C MET A 18 -13.29 9.18 -2.37
N LEU A 19 -12.41 9.46 -3.33
CA LEU A 19 -12.81 9.71 -4.72
C LEU A 19 -13.42 8.45 -5.35
N GLU A 20 -12.81 7.29 -5.13
CA GLU A 20 -13.29 5.98 -5.62
C GLU A 20 -14.71 5.68 -5.10
N ALA A 21 -14.94 5.92 -3.81
CA ALA A 21 -16.25 5.76 -3.17
C ALA A 21 -17.29 6.76 -3.72
N GLN A 22 -16.91 8.04 -3.88
CA GLN A 22 -17.80 9.08 -4.40
C GLN A 22 -18.18 8.86 -5.86
N MET A 23 -17.25 8.38 -6.69
CA MET A 23 -17.51 8.01 -8.09
C MET A 23 -18.45 6.80 -8.17
N SER A 24 -18.28 5.82 -7.28
CA SER A 24 -19.14 4.63 -7.19
C SER A 24 -20.56 4.92 -6.69
N ALA A 25 -20.76 6.04 -5.99
CA ALA A 25 -22.06 6.47 -5.48
C ALA A 25 -22.99 7.06 -6.58
N GLY A 26 -22.52 7.15 -7.83
CA GLY A 26 -23.30 7.68 -8.96
C GLY A 26 -23.52 9.19 -8.90
N PRO A 27 -22.45 10.01 -8.89
CA PRO A 27 -22.58 11.47 -8.85
C PRO A 27 -23.10 12.02 -10.19
N ALA A 28 -23.50 13.29 -10.18
CA ALA A 28 -23.86 13.99 -11.42
C ALA A 28 -22.69 13.99 -12.43
N PRO A 29 -22.95 13.98 -13.75
CA PRO A 29 -21.90 13.83 -14.76
C PRO A 29 -20.77 14.87 -14.68
N ASP A 30 -21.10 16.11 -14.34
CA ASP A 30 -20.13 17.20 -14.16
C ASP A 30 -19.23 16.98 -12.94
N ALA A 31 -19.80 16.50 -11.83
CA ALA A 31 -19.06 16.11 -10.65
C ALA A 31 -18.17 14.88 -10.91
N TYR A 32 -18.68 13.88 -11.65
CA TYR A 32 -17.91 12.70 -12.03
C TYR A 32 -16.65 13.06 -12.82
N VAL A 33 -16.76 13.92 -13.85
CA VAL A 33 -15.60 14.32 -14.67
C VAL A 33 -14.52 15.00 -13.84
N ARG A 34 -14.91 15.87 -12.90
CA ARG A 34 -13.96 16.53 -11.98
C ARG A 34 -13.26 15.52 -11.06
N MET A 35 -14.03 14.60 -10.47
CA MET A 35 -13.49 13.54 -9.61
C MET A 35 -12.57 12.59 -10.38
N ALA A 36 -12.93 12.23 -11.61
CA ALA A 36 -12.14 11.35 -12.46
C ALA A 36 -10.77 11.99 -12.83
N SER A 37 -10.74 13.29 -13.10
CA SER A 37 -9.48 14.02 -13.33
C SER A 37 -8.58 13.97 -12.10
N GLU A 38 -9.13 14.30 -10.93
CA GLU A 38 -8.36 14.29 -9.68
C GLU A 38 -7.90 12.88 -9.32
N TYR A 39 -8.75 11.88 -9.51
CA TYR A 39 -8.45 10.47 -9.28
C TYR A 39 -7.26 10.02 -10.15
N ALA A 40 -7.27 10.36 -11.45
CA ALA A 40 -6.18 10.03 -12.37
C ALA A 40 -4.85 10.69 -11.94
N ASP A 41 -4.89 11.93 -11.46
CA ASP A 41 -3.70 12.67 -11.03
C ASP A 41 -3.01 12.02 -9.81
N ILE A 42 -3.79 11.44 -8.89
CA ILE A 42 -3.24 10.83 -7.67
C ILE A 42 -3.12 9.29 -7.73
N GLN A 43 -3.68 8.65 -8.76
CA GLN A 43 -3.72 7.19 -8.88
C GLN A 43 -2.34 6.55 -8.79
N GLU A 44 -1.37 7.04 -9.56
CA GLU A 44 -0.02 6.46 -9.59
C GLU A 44 0.66 6.59 -8.22
N MET A 45 0.51 7.74 -7.56
CA MET A 45 1.10 7.99 -6.25
C MET A 45 0.45 7.11 -5.17
N ALA A 46 -0.89 7.00 -5.17
CA ALA A 46 -1.62 6.13 -4.27
C ALA A 46 -1.22 4.66 -4.47
N ALA A 47 -1.05 4.21 -5.72
CA ALA A 47 -0.60 2.86 -6.04
C ALA A 47 0.80 2.57 -5.47
N LYS A 48 1.76 3.48 -5.67
CA LYS A 48 3.12 3.37 -5.13
C LYS A 48 3.13 3.32 -3.59
N ILE A 49 2.33 4.17 -2.94
CA ILE A 49 2.20 4.17 -1.47
C ILE A 49 1.60 2.85 -0.97
N ARG A 50 0.56 2.34 -1.64
CA ARG A 50 -0.05 1.05 -1.28
C ARG A 50 0.93 -0.12 -1.44
N ALA A 51 1.72 -0.12 -2.51
CA ALA A 51 2.77 -1.11 -2.74
C ALA A 51 3.86 -1.07 -1.67
N LEU A 52 4.35 0.13 -1.33
CA LEU A 52 5.31 0.32 -0.24
C LEU A 52 4.77 -0.24 1.09
N ARG A 53 3.53 0.09 1.45
CA ARG A 53 2.91 -0.42 2.68
C ARG A 53 2.69 -1.92 2.67
N ALA A 54 2.42 -2.50 1.49
CA ALA A 54 2.30 -3.94 1.36
C ALA A 54 3.66 -4.61 1.63
N ALA A 55 4.74 -4.11 1.03
CA ALA A 55 6.10 -4.58 1.29
C ALA A 55 6.50 -4.40 2.77
N GLU A 56 6.22 -3.24 3.39
CA GLU A 56 6.50 -3.01 4.82
C GLU A 56 5.75 -4.01 5.72
N ARG A 57 4.49 -4.35 5.39
CA ARG A 57 3.71 -5.35 6.13
C ARG A 57 4.23 -6.76 5.92
N GLU A 58 4.48 -7.13 4.66
CA GLU A 58 5.04 -8.42 4.29
C GLU A 58 6.38 -8.65 5.01
N GLN A 59 7.26 -7.64 5.04
CA GLN A 59 8.50 -7.68 5.78
C GLN A 59 8.26 -7.90 7.28
N ALA A 60 7.33 -7.16 7.88
CA ALA A 60 7.02 -7.30 9.30
C ALA A 60 6.44 -8.69 9.64
N ASP A 61 5.61 -9.24 8.76
CA ASP A 61 5.02 -10.57 8.90
C ASP A 61 6.10 -11.66 8.81
N LEU A 62 7.02 -11.57 7.83
CA LEU A 62 8.17 -12.47 7.71
C LEU A 62 9.10 -12.37 8.94
N GLU A 63 9.41 -11.16 9.40
CA GLU A 63 10.20 -10.95 10.62
C GLU A 63 9.51 -11.53 11.86
N ALA A 64 8.18 -11.45 11.95
CA ALA A 64 7.40 -12.07 13.02
C ALA A 64 7.46 -13.60 12.97
N MET A 65 7.35 -14.21 11.78
CA MET A 65 7.52 -15.66 11.59
C MET A 65 8.92 -16.13 12.00
N LEU A 66 9.96 -15.34 11.70
CA LEU A 66 11.33 -15.61 12.10
C LEU A 66 11.58 -15.35 13.60
N ALA A 67 10.81 -14.49 14.25
CA ALA A 67 10.90 -14.29 15.70
C ALA A 67 10.14 -15.38 16.47
N ASP A 68 9.12 -15.98 15.88
CA ASP A 68 8.32 -17.03 16.51
C ASP A 68 9.06 -18.37 16.55
N LYS A 69 9.24 -18.89 17.77
CA LYS A 69 9.89 -20.19 18.04
C LYS A 69 8.97 -21.38 17.76
N GLY A 70 7.66 -21.14 17.62
CA GLY A 70 6.67 -22.15 17.23
C GLY A 70 6.57 -22.36 15.72
N THR A 71 7.19 -21.50 14.91
CA THR A 71 7.20 -21.65 13.45
C THR A 71 8.12 -22.82 13.05
N ASP A 72 7.59 -23.72 12.22
CA ASP A 72 8.30 -24.89 11.71
C ASP A 72 9.59 -24.50 10.95
N ALA A 73 10.60 -25.36 11.00
CA ALA A 73 11.90 -25.11 10.37
C ALA A 73 11.81 -24.87 8.86
N GLU A 74 10.90 -25.55 8.15
CA GLU A 74 10.68 -25.35 6.71
C GLU A 74 10.09 -23.96 6.44
N MET A 75 9.09 -23.54 7.22
CA MET A 75 8.50 -22.19 7.09
C MET A 75 9.50 -21.08 7.43
N ARG A 76 10.37 -21.30 8.42
CA ARG A 76 11.44 -20.34 8.75
C ARG A 76 12.45 -20.21 7.60
N ALA A 77 12.86 -21.32 7.00
CA ALA A 77 13.79 -21.30 5.87
C ALA A 77 13.22 -20.54 4.66
N LEU A 78 11.92 -20.69 4.38
CA LEU A 78 11.22 -19.91 3.35
C LEU A 78 11.21 -18.43 3.71
N ALA A 79 10.85 -18.07 4.94
CA ALA A 79 10.82 -16.68 5.36
C ALA A 79 12.21 -16.02 5.33
N GLU A 80 13.29 -16.75 5.64
CA GLU A 80 14.67 -16.27 5.50
C GLU A 80 15.07 -16.01 4.03
N ALA A 81 14.55 -16.82 3.09
CA ALA A 81 14.80 -16.67 1.67
C ALA A 81 14.02 -15.51 1.04
N ASP A 82 12.78 -15.27 1.49
CA ASP A 82 11.90 -14.24 0.92
C ASP A 82 12.18 -12.84 1.49
N LEU A 83 12.66 -12.74 2.74
CA LEU A 83 12.88 -11.45 3.42
C LEU A 83 13.81 -10.47 2.66
N PRO A 84 14.93 -10.90 2.04
CA PRO A 84 15.76 -10.03 1.22
C PRO A 84 15.01 -9.45 0.01
N GLU A 85 14.20 -10.27 -0.67
CA GLU A 85 13.44 -9.83 -1.85
C GLU A 85 12.44 -8.74 -1.49
N VAL A 86 11.78 -8.86 -0.32
CA VAL A 86 10.83 -7.85 0.15
C VAL A 86 11.52 -6.55 0.56
N LYS A 87 12.73 -6.62 1.13
CA LYS A 87 13.53 -5.44 1.54
C LYS A 87 14.06 -4.62 0.37
N ASP A 88 14.24 -5.23 -0.79
CA ASP A 88 14.77 -4.58 -1.99
C ASP A 88 13.69 -3.91 -2.86
N ARG A 89 12.40 -4.01 -2.48
CA ARG A 89 11.24 -3.41 -3.17
C ARG A 89 10.97 -1.97 -2.76
#